data_AF-A0A068UIN2-F1
#
_entry.id   AF-A0A068UIN2-F1
#
_cell.length_a   1.000
_cell.length_b   1.000
_cell.length_c   1.000
_cell.angle_alpha   90.00
_cell.angle_beta   90.00
_cell.angle_gamma   90.00
#
_symmetry.space_group_name_H-M   'P 1'
#
loop_
_entity.id
_entity.type
_entity.pdbx_description
1 polymer ?
#
loop_
_entity_poly.entity_id
_entity_poly.type
_entity_poly.pdbx_seq_one_letter_code
_entity_poly.pdbx_strand_id
1 'polypeptide(L)'
;MPSAPAQSLQVHSHPRCGDRAPHKLQGSARWTGQTPRFEGAAPSTPPTVVGLHRLVLQLNIGSLGSNLQEPGVKNVTVKTVTLSGTQNGLRIKTWAMPSNGFVTGVLFQHAVMVNVQNPIIIDQNYCPNRAKCPGQASGVRISDVTYQDVHGTSATEVAVNFDCSKKYPCSRIILEDVNLSYKDRPATASCVNAGGSSSGLVEPKACL
;
A
#
# COMPACT_ATOMS: atom_id res chain seq x y z
N MET A 1 18.15 -33.36 -2.37
CA MET A 1 17.54 -32.02 -2.46
C MET A 1 18.67 -30.99 -2.45
N PRO A 2 19.00 -30.34 -3.58
CA PRO A 2 19.97 -29.27 -3.57
C PRO A 2 19.27 -27.95 -3.25
N SER A 3 19.70 -27.31 -2.16
CA SER A 3 19.42 -25.93 -1.83
C SER A 3 19.91 -25.02 -2.95
N ALA A 4 19.01 -24.25 -3.55
CA ALA A 4 19.37 -23.19 -4.48
C ALA A 4 20.21 -22.12 -3.74
N PRO A 5 21.27 -21.58 -4.36
CA PRO A 5 22.13 -20.60 -3.72
C PRO A 5 21.38 -19.28 -3.48
N ALA A 6 21.65 -18.66 -2.34
CA ALA A 6 21.14 -17.34 -1.99
C ALA A 6 21.61 -16.32 -3.04
N GLN A 7 20.69 -15.86 -3.89
CA GLN A 7 20.95 -14.72 -4.75
C GLN A 7 20.84 -13.45 -3.92
N SER A 8 21.98 -12.78 -3.74
CA SER A 8 22.05 -11.43 -3.21
C SER A 8 21.32 -10.49 -4.16
N LEU A 9 20.19 -9.92 -3.73
CA LEU A 9 19.51 -8.89 -4.51
C LEU A 9 20.25 -7.57 -4.31
N GLN A 10 21.05 -7.19 -5.31
CA GLN A 10 21.55 -5.83 -5.45
C GLN A 10 20.39 -4.92 -5.85
N VAL A 11 20.28 -3.77 -5.19
CA VAL A 11 19.50 -2.64 -5.69
C VAL A 11 20.24 -2.13 -6.94
N HIS A 12 19.74 -2.47 -8.13
CA HIS A 12 20.27 -1.90 -9.36
C HIS A 12 19.82 -0.44 -9.49
N SER A 13 20.67 0.49 -9.06
CA SER A 13 20.85 1.72 -9.82
C SER A 13 21.65 1.37 -11.09
N HIS A 14 21.39 2.04 -12.21
CA HIS A 14 22.38 2.15 -13.28
C HIS A 14 23.21 3.41 -12.98
N PRO A 15 24.45 3.31 -12.45
CA PRO A 15 25.34 4.45 -12.39
C PRO A 15 26.16 4.50 -13.68
N ARG A 16 26.26 5.67 -14.29
CA ARG A 16 27.49 5.97 -15.05
C ARG A 16 28.63 6.11 -14.03
N CYS A 17 29.68 5.33 -14.29
CA CYS A 17 31.05 5.28 -13.75
C CYS A 17 31.35 5.91 -12.37
N GLY A 18 31.92 5.08 -11.49
CA GLY A 18 32.85 5.54 -10.43
C GLY A 18 32.50 5.09 -9.02
N ASP A 19 33.24 4.08 -8.56
CA ASP A 19 33.62 3.78 -7.18
C ASP A 19 32.78 2.90 -6.21
N ARG A 20 33.53 1.89 -5.75
CA ARG A 20 33.52 0.97 -4.59
C ARG A 20 32.37 1.00 -3.56
N ALA A 21 31.88 -0.22 -3.27
CA ALA A 21 31.27 -0.66 -2.00
C ALA A 21 32.24 -0.44 -0.81
N PRO A 22 31.81 -0.34 0.48
CA PRO A 22 30.91 -1.29 1.16
C PRO A 22 30.02 -0.72 2.33
N HIS A 23 29.35 -1.65 3.02
CA HIS A 23 28.74 -1.62 4.37
C HIS A 23 27.21 -1.69 4.49
N LYS A 24 26.77 -2.75 5.19
CA LYS A 24 25.44 -2.96 5.75
C LYS A 24 25.06 -1.76 6.63
N LEU A 25 24.02 -1.03 6.21
CA LEU A 25 23.37 0.00 7.02
C LEU A 25 21.95 -0.46 7.35
N GLN A 26 21.67 -0.66 8.64
CA GLN A 26 20.33 -0.38 9.17
C GLN A 26 20.04 1.08 8.82
N GLY A 27 19.04 1.34 7.98
CA GLY A 27 18.86 2.66 7.38
C GLY A 27 17.41 3.09 7.36
N SER A 28 17.10 4.22 7.99
CA SER A 28 15.97 5.05 7.60
C SER A 28 16.14 5.40 6.12
N ALA A 29 15.26 4.91 5.26
CA ALA A 29 15.31 5.27 3.85
C ALA A 29 14.75 6.69 3.68
N ARG A 30 15.65 7.69 3.61
CA ARG A 30 15.30 9.08 3.31
C ARG A 30 15.18 9.20 1.79
N TRP A 31 13.96 9.10 1.27
CA TRP A 31 13.68 9.20 -0.16
C TRP A 31 13.51 10.66 -0.57
N THR A 32 14.47 11.22 -1.32
CA THR A 32 14.30 12.51 -2.01
C THR A 32 13.90 12.22 -3.46
N GLY A 33 12.64 12.48 -3.81
CA GLY A 33 12.20 12.60 -5.20
C GLY A 33 11.69 11.34 -5.92
N GLN A 34 11.66 10.16 -5.28
CA GLN A 34 11.07 8.95 -5.87
C GLN A 34 10.02 8.32 -4.94
N THR A 35 8.95 7.81 -5.55
CA THR A 35 7.84 7.10 -4.90
C THR A 35 8.34 5.78 -4.31
N PRO A 36 8.24 5.52 -3.00
CA PRO A 36 8.56 4.21 -2.45
C PRO A 36 7.61 3.16 -3.06
N ARG A 37 8.19 2.09 -3.63
CA ARG A 37 7.44 0.93 -4.10
C ARG A 37 7.92 -0.30 -3.34
N PHE A 38 6.98 -1.01 -2.71
CA PHE A 38 7.25 -2.28 -2.05
C PHE A 38 6.76 -3.42 -2.95
N GLU A 39 7.70 -4.21 -3.44
CA GLU A 39 7.48 -5.47 -4.16
C GLU A 39 8.09 -6.59 -3.29
N GLY A 40 7.52 -7.80 -3.34
CA GLY A 40 7.62 -8.85 -2.31
C GLY A 40 8.97 -9.04 -1.60
N ALA A 41 8.90 -9.26 -0.28
CA ALA A 41 10.06 -9.40 0.59
C ALA A 41 10.25 -10.87 1.05
N ALA A 42 11.49 -11.29 1.29
CA ALA A 42 11.80 -12.62 1.79
C ALA A 42 11.22 -12.85 3.21
N PRO A 43 10.87 -14.07 3.61
CA PRO A 43 10.18 -14.35 4.88
C PRO A 43 10.93 -13.91 6.15
N SER A 44 12.24 -13.69 6.10
CA SER A 44 13.10 -13.34 7.24
C SER A 44 13.46 -11.85 7.32
N THR A 45 12.89 -10.98 6.48
CA THR A 45 13.20 -9.54 6.55
C THR A 45 12.56 -8.88 7.77
N PRO A 46 13.31 -8.10 8.57
CA PRO A 46 12.74 -7.29 9.65
C PRO A 46 11.69 -6.31 9.12
N PRO A 47 10.80 -5.79 9.99
CA PRO A 47 9.76 -4.83 9.58
C PRO A 47 10.38 -3.65 8.85
N THR A 48 9.83 -3.33 7.67
CA THR A 48 10.31 -2.21 6.87
C THR A 48 9.58 -0.95 7.32
N VAL A 49 10.27 -0.10 8.08
CA VAL A 49 9.74 1.19 8.54
C VAL A 49 10.20 2.30 7.60
N VAL A 50 9.25 3.02 7.03
CA VAL A 50 9.49 4.20 6.19
C VAL A 50 8.88 5.42 6.85
N GLY A 51 9.74 6.30 7.35
CA GLY A 51 9.37 7.62 7.89
C GLY A 51 9.75 8.73 6.91
N LEU A 52 8.81 9.58 6.51
CA LEU A 52 9.03 10.60 5.47
C LEU A 52 8.61 12.00 5.96
N HIS A 53 9.56 12.76 6.51
CA HIS A 53 9.33 14.14 6.96
C HIS A 53 9.13 15.18 5.82
N ARG A 54 8.83 14.76 4.60
CA ARG A 54 8.67 15.65 3.42
C ARG A 54 7.50 15.21 2.55
N LEU A 55 7.01 16.14 1.73
CA LEU A 55 5.99 15.91 0.73
C LEU A 55 6.31 14.67 -0.13
N VAL A 56 5.42 13.67 -0.08
CA VAL A 56 5.54 12.44 -0.86
C VAL A 56 4.61 12.51 -2.06
N LEU A 57 5.10 12.09 -3.22
CA LEU A 57 4.31 12.13 -4.45
C LEU A 57 3.18 11.11 -4.47
N GLN A 58 3.38 9.86 -4.04
CA GLN A 58 2.35 8.82 -3.84
C GLN A 58 2.91 7.70 -2.93
N LEU A 59 2.07 6.87 -2.30
CA LEU A 59 2.51 5.67 -1.58
C LEU A 59 1.76 4.45 -2.11
N ASN A 60 2.51 3.47 -2.59
CA ASN A 60 1.92 2.28 -3.22
C ASN A 60 2.61 1.01 -2.74
N ILE A 61 1.83 0.05 -2.24
CA ILE A 61 2.24 -1.35 -2.11
C ILE A 61 1.76 -2.09 -3.36
N GLY A 62 2.69 -2.68 -4.10
CA GLY A 62 2.44 -3.37 -5.36
C GLY A 62 2.70 -2.55 -6.64
N SER A 63 2.23 -3.04 -7.79
CA SER A 63 1.26 -4.14 -7.93
C SER A 63 1.85 -5.52 -7.63
N LEU A 64 1.14 -6.30 -6.82
CA LEU A 64 1.35 -7.75 -6.67
C LEU A 64 0.32 -8.50 -7.51
N GLY A 65 0.52 -9.78 -7.78
CA GLY A 65 -0.45 -10.62 -8.48
C GLY A 65 -0.12 -10.85 -9.94
N SER A 66 1.04 -10.38 -10.43
CA SER A 66 1.38 -10.51 -11.85
C SER A 66 1.79 -11.94 -12.24
N ASN A 67 2.13 -12.77 -11.25
CA ASN A 67 2.51 -14.17 -11.42
C ASN A 67 1.77 -15.04 -10.40
N LEU A 68 1.47 -16.30 -10.76
CA LEU A 68 0.83 -17.24 -9.83
C LEU A 68 1.68 -17.48 -8.57
N GLN A 69 2.99 -17.64 -8.77
CA GLN A 69 3.98 -17.82 -7.72
C GLN A 69 4.82 -16.56 -7.59
N GLU A 70 4.65 -15.84 -6.50
CA GLU A 70 5.42 -14.65 -6.18
C GLU A 70 5.56 -14.49 -4.66
N PRO A 71 6.64 -13.85 -4.17
CA PRO A 71 6.77 -13.52 -2.76
C PRO A 71 5.71 -12.50 -2.33
N GLY A 72 5.14 -12.69 -1.13
CA GLY A 72 4.24 -11.73 -0.52
C GLY A 72 4.95 -10.51 0.06
N VAL A 73 4.16 -9.51 0.48
CA VAL A 73 4.60 -8.36 1.27
C VAL A 73 4.12 -8.55 2.69
N LYS A 74 5.00 -8.32 3.67
CA LYS A 74 4.60 -8.31 5.08
C LYS A 74 5.37 -7.32 5.92
N ASN A 75 4.76 -6.93 7.05
CA ASN A 75 5.39 -6.12 8.09
C ASN A 75 5.95 -4.80 7.55
N VAL A 76 5.09 -4.04 6.88
CA VAL A 76 5.42 -2.72 6.32
C VAL A 76 4.80 -1.65 7.20
N THR A 77 5.61 -0.71 7.67
CA THR A 77 5.12 0.48 8.38
C THR A 77 5.49 1.72 7.59
N VAL A 78 4.49 2.50 7.21
CA VAL A 78 4.67 3.84 6.66
C VAL A 78 4.15 4.82 7.70
N LYS A 79 5.00 5.72 8.17
CA LYS A 79 4.64 6.65 9.24
C LYS A 79 5.05 8.08 8.97
N THR A 80 4.27 9.03 9.49
CA THR A 80 4.58 10.46 9.47
C THR A 80 4.79 10.96 8.05
N VAL A 81 3.71 11.07 7.27
CA VAL A 81 3.76 11.43 5.85
C VAL A 81 2.76 12.54 5.52
N THR A 82 3.09 13.40 4.55
CA THR A 82 2.14 14.36 3.96
C THR A 82 2.07 14.15 2.46
N LEU A 83 0.86 13.96 1.93
CA LEU A 83 0.58 13.81 0.51
C LEU A 83 -0.27 14.99 0.06
N SER A 84 0.19 15.74 -0.95
CA SER A 84 -0.50 16.93 -1.45
C SER A 84 -0.68 16.91 -2.97
N GLY A 85 -1.90 17.14 -3.43
CA GLY A 85 -2.24 17.22 -4.86
C GLY A 85 -2.02 15.93 -5.63
N THR A 86 -1.95 14.79 -4.94
CA THR A 86 -1.58 13.51 -5.53
C THR A 86 -2.83 12.78 -6.05
N GLN A 87 -2.65 11.89 -7.03
CA GLN A 87 -3.75 11.04 -7.50
C GLN A 87 -4.15 10.00 -6.44
N ASN A 88 -3.17 9.46 -5.69
CA ASN A 88 -3.40 8.43 -4.68
C ASN A 88 -2.62 8.77 -3.41
N GLY A 89 -3.22 8.51 -2.26
CA GLY A 89 -2.58 8.59 -0.96
C GLY A 89 -1.93 7.26 -0.60
N LEU A 90 -2.57 6.52 0.30
CA LEU A 90 -2.16 5.22 0.82
C LEU A 90 -2.82 4.11 0.01
N ARG A 91 -2.07 3.55 -0.94
CA ARG A 91 -2.60 2.57 -1.90
C ARG A 91 -2.01 1.18 -1.75
N ILE A 92 -2.87 0.16 -1.72
CA ILE A 92 -2.51 -1.24 -1.97
C ILE A 92 -3.17 -1.64 -3.29
N LYS A 93 -2.42 -2.22 -4.22
CA LYS A 93 -2.98 -2.66 -5.51
C LYS A 93 -2.53 -4.07 -5.87
N THR A 94 -3.46 -4.91 -6.31
CA THR A 94 -3.18 -6.28 -6.75
C THR A 94 -3.86 -6.57 -8.08
N TRP A 95 -3.17 -7.29 -8.95
CA TRP A 95 -3.71 -7.68 -10.25
C TRP A 95 -4.93 -8.58 -10.09
N ALA A 96 -5.92 -8.39 -10.95
CA ALA A 96 -7.11 -9.22 -11.10
C ALA A 96 -6.77 -10.59 -11.75
N MET A 97 -5.85 -11.34 -11.14
CA MET A 97 -5.31 -12.60 -11.62
C MET A 97 -5.09 -13.59 -10.47
N PRO A 98 -5.04 -14.91 -10.76
CA PRO A 98 -4.63 -15.92 -9.79
C PRO A 98 -3.21 -15.66 -9.28
N SER A 99 -3.04 -15.74 -7.97
CA SER A 99 -1.78 -15.63 -7.28
C SER A 99 -1.88 -16.34 -5.94
N ASN A 100 -0.75 -16.83 -5.43
CA ASN A 100 -0.61 -17.32 -4.05
C ASN A 100 0.08 -16.29 -3.15
N GLY A 101 0.34 -15.08 -3.66
CA GLY A 101 0.91 -13.97 -2.91
C GLY A 101 -0.02 -13.45 -1.82
N PHE A 102 0.53 -12.62 -0.95
CA PHE A 102 -0.20 -12.00 0.15
C PHE A 102 0.35 -10.61 0.49
N VAL A 103 -0.47 -9.81 1.18
CA VAL A 103 -0.09 -8.55 1.82
C VAL A 103 -0.59 -8.61 3.26
N THR A 104 0.29 -8.57 4.26
CA THR A 104 -0.13 -8.68 5.66
C THR A 104 0.70 -7.88 6.65
N GLY A 105 0.09 -7.36 7.72
CA GLY A 105 0.80 -6.60 8.75
C GLY A 105 1.30 -5.26 8.19
N VAL A 106 0.41 -4.52 7.54
CA VAL A 106 0.69 -3.18 7.01
C VAL A 106 0.14 -2.13 7.98
N LEU A 107 0.97 -1.18 8.37
CA LEU A 107 0.57 -0.04 9.19
C LEU A 107 0.86 1.25 8.44
N PHE A 108 -0.19 2.02 8.14
CA PHE A 108 -0.08 3.42 7.74
C PHE A 108 -0.47 4.30 8.92
N GLN A 109 0.46 5.15 9.38
CA GLN A 109 0.30 5.91 10.62
C GLN A 109 0.66 7.39 10.43
N HIS A 110 -0.08 8.32 11.05
CA HIS A 110 0.23 9.75 11.05
C HIS A 110 0.35 10.32 9.62
N ALA A 111 -0.72 10.22 8.84
CA ALA A 111 -0.74 10.65 7.45
C ALA A 111 -1.64 11.87 7.24
N VAL A 112 -1.08 12.93 6.64
CA VAL A 112 -1.80 14.16 6.28
C VAL A 112 -2.11 14.16 4.79
N MET A 113 -3.39 14.31 4.44
CA MET A 113 -3.89 14.40 3.08
C MET A 113 -4.23 15.85 2.74
N VAL A 114 -3.73 16.34 1.61
CA VAL A 114 -4.04 17.70 1.13
C VAL A 114 -4.50 17.60 -0.32
N ASN A 115 -5.80 17.68 -0.55
CA ASN A 115 -6.39 17.64 -1.88
C ASN A 115 -5.93 16.41 -2.70
N VAL A 116 -5.99 15.22 -2.08
CA VAL A 116 -5.59 13.94 -2.70
C VAL A 116 -6.79 13.29 -3.36
N GLN A 117 -6.68 12.83 -4.62
CA GLN A 117 -7.86 12.31 -5.34
C GLN A 117 -8.41 11.00 -4.76
N ASN A 118 -7.53 10.06 -4.39
CA ASN A 118 -7.90 8.78 -3.75
C ASN A 118 -7.05 8.59 -2.48
N PRO A 119 -7.43 9.21 -1.35
CA PRO A 119 -6.64 9.22 -0.13
C PRO A 119 -6.29 7.83 0.42
N ILE A 120 -7.28 6.94 0.57
CA ILE A 120 -7.08 5.58 1.07
C ILE A 120 -7.72 4.61 0.08
N ILE A 121 -6.91 3.69 -0.46
CA ILE A 121 -7.39 2.77 -1.49
C ILE A 121 -6.78 1.37 -1.39
N ILE A 122 -7.64 0.36 -1.47
CA ILE A 122 -7.26 -1.03 -1.78
C ILE A 122 -7.96 -1.39 -3.09
N ASP A 123 -7.18 -1.72 -4.12
CA ASP A 123 -7.66 -2.07 -5.46
C ASP A 123 -7.17 -3.47 -5.81
N GLN A 124 -8.01 -4.48 -5.56
CA GLN A 124 -7.74 -5.87 -5.96
C GLN A 124 -8.27 -6.22 -7.36
N ASN A 125 -8.82 -5.24 -8.09
CA ASN A 125 -9.33 -5.43 -9.45
C ASN A 125 -8.43 -4.75 -10.49
N TYR A 126 -7.19 -4.43 -10.10
CA TYR A 126 -6.24 -3.72 -10.96
C TYR A 126 -5.97 -4.53 -12.24
N CYS A 127 -6.34 -3.96 -13.38
CA CYS A 127 -6.11 -4.55 -14.70
C CYS A 127 -5.79 -3.49 -15.76
N PRO A 128 -4.59 -2.91 -15.75
CA PRO A 128 -4.21 -1.90 -16.73
C PRO A 128 -4.27 -2.49 -18.15
N ASN A 129 -4.84 -1.70 -19.07
CA ASN A 129 -4.97 -2.00 -20.50
C ASN A 129 -5.81 -3.24 -20.87
N ARG A 130 -6.52 -3.86 -19.91
CA ARG A 130 -7.42 -5.02 -20.09
C ARG A 130 -6.83 -6.25 -20.81
N ALA A 131 -5.56 -6.23 -21.17
CA ALA A 131 -4.94 -7.24 -22.04
C ALA A 131 -4.45 -8.49 -21.29
N LYS A 132 -4.43 -8.48 -19.95
CA LYS A 132 -3.81 -9.53 -19.14
C LYS A 132 -4.60 -9.92 -17.88
N CYS A 133 -5.92 -9.72 -17.84
CA CYS A 133 -6.72 -10.18 -16.71
C CYS A 133 -8.13 -10.53 -17.22
N PRO A 134 -8.42 -11.81 -17.53
CA PRO A 134 -9.64 -12.22 -18.21
C PRO A 134 -10.88 -12.20 -17.29
N GLY A 135 -11.06 -11.12 -16.52
CA GLY A 135 -12.15 -10.98 -15.54
C GLY A 135 -12.00 -11.89 -14.31
N GLN A 136 -10.78 -12.32 -14.00
CA GLN A 136 -10.54 -13.19 -12.85
C GLN A 136 -10.39 -12.39 -11.56
N ALA A 137 -10.87 -12.93 -10.45
CA ALA A 137 -10.68 -12.33 -9.13
C ALA A 137 -9.21 -12.44 -8.71
N SER A 138 -8.65 -11.39 -8.10
CA SER A 138 -7.28 -11.45 -7.57
C SER A 138 -7.10 -12.59 -6.57
N GLY A 139 -6.02 -13.36 -6.73
CA GLY A 139 -5.61 -14.41 -5.81
C GLY A 139 -4.82 -13.92 -4.60
N VAL A 140 -4.35 -12.67 -4.62
CA VAL A 140 -3.57 -12.11 -3.53
C VAL A 140 -4.44 -11.95 -2.28
N ARG A 141 -3.99 -12.49 -1.15
CA ARG A 141 -4.68 -12.34 0.14
C ARG A 141 -4.23 -11.07 0.85
N ILE A 142 -5.17 -10.22 1.26
CA ILE A 142 -4.86 -9.00 2.03
C ILE A 142 -5.47 -9.14 3.43
N SER A 143 -4.63 -9.02 4.46
CA SER A 143 -5.08 -9.04 5.85
C SER A 143 -4.26 -8.12 6.75
N ASP A 144 -4.75 -7.79 7.94
CA ASP A 144 -3.99 -7.04 8.95
C ASP A 144 -3.43 -5.72 8.40
N VAL A 145 -4.32 -4.88 7.90
CA VAL A 145 -3.99 -3.55 7.37
C VAL A 145 -4.60 -2.49 8.28
N THR A 146 -3.75 -1.69 8.91
CA THR A 146 -4.18 -0.62 9.82
C THR A 146 -3.90 0.74 9.19
N TYR A 147 -4.92 1.58 9.15
CA TYR A 147 -4.84 3.01 8.88
C TYR A 147 -5.12 3.74 10.18
N GLN A 148 -4.12 4.42 10.73
CA GLN A 148 -4.19 5.06 12.04
C GLN A 148 -3.76 6.52 11.95
N ASP A 149 -4.55 7.43 12.53
CA ASP A 149 -4.30 8.88 12.49
C ASP A 149 -4.06 9.36 11.05
N VAL A 150 -5.10 9.23 10.22
CA VAL A 150 -5.08 9.68 8.83
C VAL A 150 -6.08 10.81 8.66
N HIS A 151 -5.61 12.02 8.40
CA HIS A 151 -6.49 13.19 8.38
C HIS A 151 -6.21 14.16 7.24
N GLY A 152 -7.20 14.99 6.89
CA GLY A 152 -7.07 16.06 5.91
C GLY A 152 -8.15 16.05 4.82
N THR A 153 -7.79 16.42 3.59
CA THR A 153 -8.76 16.67 2.51
C THR A 153 -8.58 15.77 1.29
N SER A 154 -9.72 15.29 0.77
CA SER A 154 -9.84 14.58 -0.50
C SER A 154 -10.18 15.57 -1.63
N ALA A 155 -9.67 15.31 -2.83
CA ALA A 155 -10.06 16.02 -4.04
C ALA A 155 -11.32 15.41 -4.71
N THR A 156 -11.74 14.21 -4.27
CA THR A 156 -12.96 13.54 -4.75
C THR A 156 -13.87 13.15 -3.58
N GLU A 157 -15.14 12.87 -3.87
CA GLU A 157 -16.14 12.57 -2.84
C GLU A 157 -15.86 11.25 -2.10
N VAL A 158 -15.29 10.24 -2.77
CA VAL A 158 -14.96 8.95 -2.18
C VAL A 158 -13.51 8.98 -1.69
N ALA A 159 -13.31 9.17 -0.38
CA ALA A 159 -11.98 9.29 0.20
C ALA A 159 -11.38 7.94 0.64
N VAL A 160 -12.24 6.99 0.99
CA VAL A 160 -11.87 5.62 1.37
C VAL A 160 -12.52 4.66 0.38
N ASN A 161 -11.72 3.91 -0.36
CA ASN A 161 -12.23 2.94 -1.33
C ASN A 161 -11.53 1.58 -1.17
N PHE A 162 -12.26 0.59 -0.67
CA PHE A 162 -11.80 -0.78 -0.57
C PHE A 162 -12.54 -1.65 -1.57
N ASP A 163 -11.92 -1.91 -2.71
CA ASP A 163 -12.43 -2.81 -3.74
C ASP A 163 -11.66 -4.13 -3.69
N CYS A 164 -12.09 -5.01 -2.79
CA CYS A 164 -11.45 -6.28 -2.51
C CYS A 164 -12.03 -7.43 -3.35
N SER A 165 -11.21 -8.46 -3.54
CA SER A 165 -11.52 -9.64 -4.33
C SER A 165 -12.70 -10.41 -3.72
N LYS A 166 -13.71 -10.72 -4.54
CA LYS A 166 -14.81 -11.60 -4.12
C LYS A 166 -14.34 -13.00 -3.73
N LYS A 167 -13.24 -13.47 -4.33
CA LYS A 167 -12.67 -14.80 -4.06
C LYS A 167 -11.85 -14.83 -2.78
N TYR A 168 -11.14 -13.73 -2.50
CA TYR A 168 -10.34 -13.58 -1.29
C TYR A 168 -10.62 -12.19 -0.67
N PRO A 169 -11.75 -12.04 0.05
CA PRO A 169 -12.11 -10.80 0.73
C PRO A 169 -10.97 -10.30 1.63
N CYS A 170 -10.80 -8.98 1.70
CA CYS A 170 -9.87 -8.39 2.66
C CYS A 170 -10.38 -8.60 4.08
N SER A 171 -9.50 -8.87 5.03
CA SER A 171 -9.89 -9.14 6.42
C SER A 171 -9.02 -8.38 7.42
N ARG A 172 -9.60 -8.05 8.58
CA ARG A 172 -8.91 -7.32 9.66
C ARG A 172 -8.29 -6.01 9.15
N ILE A 173 -9.08 -5.26 8.35
CA ILE A 173 -8.77 -3.86 8.07
C ILE A 173 -9.17 -3.05 9.30
N ILE A 174 -8.28 -2.19 9.79
CA ILE A 174 -8.53 -1.32 10.95
C ILE A 174 -8.47 0.13 10.49
N LEU A 175 -9.55 0.88 10.75
CA LEU A 175 -9.60 2.33 10.62
C LEU A 175 -9.63 2.94 12.02
N GLU A 176 -8.57 3.62 12.41
CA GLU A 176 -8.47 4.27 13.72
C GLU A 176 -8.13 5.75 13.55
N ASP A 177 -8.98 6.63 14.06
CA ASP A 177 -8.79 8.09 13.94
C ASP A 177 -8.55 8.55 12.50
N VAL A 178 -9.46 8.16 11.60
CA VAL A 178 -9.43 8.54 10.18
C VAL A 178 -10.42 9.67 9.96
N ASN A 179 -9.95 10.86 9.58
CA ASN A 179 -10.77 12.06 9.41
C ASN A 179 -10.49 12.77 8.07
N LEU A 180 -11.26 12.45 7.04
CA LEU A 180 -11.11 12.93 5.68
C LEU A 180 -12.36 13.67 5.21
N SER A 181 -12.15 14.91 4.75
CA SER A 181 -13.23 15.76 4.24
C SER A 181 -13.14 15.97 2.73
N TYR A 182 -14.28 16.22 2.10
CA TYR A 182 -14.41 16.67 0.71
C TYR A 182 -15.30 17.92 0.70
N LYS A 183 -14.78 19.04 0.18
CA LYS A 183 -15.49 20.34 0.14
C LYS A 183 -16.09 20.73 1.51
N ASP A 184 -15.25 20.69 2.54
CA ASP A 184 -15.57 21.07 3.93
C ASP A 184 -16.70 20.27 4.59
N ARG A 185 -17.00 19.09 4.04
CA ARG A 185 -17.92 18.11 4.61
C ARG A 185 -17.22 16.77 4.76
N PRO A 186 -17.68 15.88 5.65
CA PRO A 186 -17.18 14.51 5.67
C PRO A 186 -17.23 13.91 4.26
N ALA A 187 -16.14 13.28 3.84
CA ALA A 187 -16.14 12.54 2.57
C ALA A 187 -17.04 11.30 2.67
N THR A 188 -17.00 10.44 1.66
CA THR A 188 -17.70 9.15 1.65
C THR A 188 -16.71 8.00 1.58
N ALA A 189 -17.19 6.80 1.97
CA ALA A 189 -16.45 5.55 1.90
C ALA A 189 -17.21 4.53 1.04
N SER A 190 -16.47 3.70 0.30
CA SER A 190 -16.99 2.58 -0.47
C SER A 190 -16.20 1.32 -0.13
N CYS A 191 -16.89 0.22 0.18
CA CYS A 191 -16.29 -1.05 0.55
C CYS A 191 -16.99 -2.20 -0.16
N VAL A 192 -16.20 -3.07 -0.79
CA VAL A 192 -16.65 -4.27 -1.49
C VAL A 192 -15.76 -5.42 -1.04
N ASN A 193 -16.35 -6.46 -0.44
CA ASN A 193 -15.63 -7.63 0.10
C ASN A 193 -14.50 -7.26 1.09
N ALA A 194 -14.70 -6.21 1.88
CA ALA A 194 -13.76 -5.77 2.90
C ALA A 194 -14.40 -5.96 4.28
N GLY A 195 -13.70 -6.62 5.19
CA GLY A 195 -14.15 -6.83 6.56
C GLY A 195 -13.14 -6.32 7.58
N GLY A 196 -13.62 -5.64 8.62
CA GLY A 196 -12.74 -4.99 9.58
C GLY A 196 -13.43 -4.38 10.78
N SER A 197 -12.77 -3.41 11.39
CA SER A 197 -13.29 -2.65 12.52
C SER A 197 -12.82 -1.20 12.46
N SER A 198 -13.59 -0.31 13.10
CA SER A 198 -13.26 1.10 13.23
C SER A 198 -13.32 1.56 14.69
N SER A 199 -12.42 2.45 15.10
CA SER A 199 -12.37 3.03 16.44
C SER A 199 -11.93 4.49 16.42
N GLY A 200 -12.29 5.26 17.46
CA GLY A 200 -11.99 6.68 17.53
C GLY A 200 -12.85 7.54 16.59
N LEU A 201 -12.31 8.66 16.12
CA LEU A 201 -13.01 9.54 15.16
C LEU A 201 -12.83 8.97 13.75
N VAL A 202 -13.91 8.45 13.15
CA VAL A 202 -13.87 7.87 11.80
C VAL A 202 -14.89 8.55 10.88
N GLU A 203 -14.40 9.54 10.13
CA GLU A 203 -15.07 10.25 9.05
C GLU A 203 -14.24 10.13 7.77
N PRO A 204 -14.75 9.59 6.65
CA PRO A 204 -16.10 9.11 6.40
C PRO A 204 -16.55 7.96 7.31
N LYS A 205 -17.87 7.81 7.51
CA LYS A 205 -18.44 6.64 8.21
C LYS A 205 -17.89 5.35 7.60
N ALA A 206 -17.34 4.49 8.44
CA ALA A 206 -16.75 3.22 8.00
C ALA A 206 -17.79 2.32 7.31
N CYS A 207 -17.34 1.59 6.28
CA CYS A 207 -18.13 0.63 5.51
C CYS A 207 -17.59 -0.82 5.60
N LEU A 208 -16.78 -1.08 6.65
CA LEU A 208 -16.11 -2.35 6.93
C LEU A 208 -17.02 -3.39 7.61
#